data_AF-A0A832NV24-F1
#
_entry.id   AF-A0A832NV24-F1
#
_cell.length_a   1.000
_cell.length_b   1.000
_cell.length_c   1.000
_cell.angle_alpha   90.00
_cell.angle_beta   90.00
_cell.angle_gamma   90.00
#
_symmetry.space_group_name_H-M   'P 1'
#
loop_
_entity.id
_entity.type
_entity.pdbx_description
1 polymer ?
#
loop_
_entity_poly.entity_id
_entity_poly.type
_entity_poly.pdbx_seq_one_letter_code
_entity_poly.pdbx_strand_id
1 'polypeptide(L)'
;EDLDSLVGTDGYSLFSPASLAEMATEITSTFSAFLAAIAAISLLVGGIGIMNIMLVSVAERTKEIGIRKALGASPNVIRGQFISEALTLTILGGIMGIILGAALSYAVTNLMDWSLHLSYASFILAMGFSMFVGVFFGWYPAMKASKLDPIEALNYE
;
A
#
# COMPACT_ATOMS: atom_id res chain seq x y z
N GLU A 1 23.22 48.20 -41.18
CA GLU A 1 24.50 47.94 -40.52
C GLU A 1 24.60 48.95 -39.38
N ASP A 2 24.53 48.48 -38.13
CA ASP A 2 24.68 49.26 -36.88
C ASP A 2 23.49 49.96 -36.22
N LEU A 3 22.35 49.28 -36.08
CA LEU A 3 21.48 49.56 -34.90
C LEU A 3 21.04 48.30 -34.14
N ASP A 4 21.08 47.11 -34.77
CA ASP A 4 20.88 45.82 -34.07
C ASP A 4 22.15 45.31 -33.36
N SER A 5 23.30 45.98 -33.53
CA SER A 5 24.57 45.65 -32.88
C SER A 5 24.82 46.43 -31.58
N LEU A 6 23.98 47.41 -31.23
CA LEU A 6 24.13 48.27 -30.05
C LEU A 6 23.20 47.91 -28.88
N VAL A 7 22.25 47.00 -29.08
CA VAL A 7 21.54 46.36 -27.97
C VAL A 7 22.30 45.09 -27.67
N GLY A 8 23.23 45.20 -26.71
CA GLY A 8 23.94 44.06 -26.17
C GLY A 8 22.95 42.91 -25.93
N THR A 9 23.39 41.71 -26.30
CA THR A 9 22.80 40.42 -25.93
C THR A 9 22.87 40.20 -24.41
N ASP A 10 22.48 41.20 -23.63
CA ASP A 10 22.27 41.19 -22.20
C ASP A 10 20.75 41.09 -22.05
N GLY A 11 20.21 39.88 -21.91
CA GLY A 11 20.41 39.17 -20.66
C GLY A 11 19.36 39.59 -19.62
N TYR A 12 18.16 40.00 -20.04
CA TYR A 12 17.03 40.06 -19.13
C TYR A 12 16.53 38.63 -18.87
N SER A 13 17.19 37.94 -17.93
CA SER A 13 16.57 36.80 -17.25
C SER A 13 15.39 37.34 -16.46
N LEU A 14 14.19 37.28 -17.06
CA LEU A 14 12.95 37.54 -16.37
C LEU A 14 12.78 36.44 -15.32
N PHE A 15 13.42 36.60 -14.15
CA PHE A 15 13.13 35.85 -12.94
C PHE A 15 11.73 36.23 -12.48
N SER A 16 10.73 35.68 -13.17
CA SER A 16 9.35 35.82 -12.81
C SER A 16 9.07 34.96 -11.58
N PRO A 17 8.39 35.47 -10.54
CA PRO A 17 7.88 34.62 -9.47
C PRO A 17 7.06 33.43 -9.99
N ALA A 18 6.44 33.57 -11.17
CA ALA A 18 5.71 32.48 -11.81
C ALA A 18 6.63 31.33 -12.26
N SER A 19 7.80 31.62 -12.84
CA SER A 19 8.73 30.57 -13.27
C SER A 19 9.37 29.84 -12.07
N LEU A 20 9.58 30.54 -10.94
CA LEU A 20 10.02 29.90 -9.69
C LEU A 20 8.95 28.96 -9.11
N ALA A 21 7.68 29.37 -9.13
CA ALA A 21 6.57 28.54 -8.67
C ALA A 21 6.32 27.31 -9.56
N GLU A 22 6.49 27.48 -10.88
CA GLU A 22 6.39 26.39 -11.85
C GLU A 22 7.50 25.36 -11.64
N MET A 23 8.75 25.79 -11.51
CA MET A 23 9.88 24.89 -11.19
C MET A 23 9.66 24.15 -9.86
N ALA A 24 9.19 24.83 -8.81
CA ALA A 24 8.90 24.19 -7.53
C ALA A 24 7.79 23.13 -7.64
N THR A 25 6.73 23.43 -8.42
CA THR A 25 5.62 22.51 -8.67
C THR A 25 6.09 21.28 -9.47
N GLU A 26 6.94 21.49 -10.47
CA GLU A 26 7.51 20.39 -11.27
C GLU A 26 8.41 19.47 -10.42
N ILE A 27 9.26 20.06 -9.57
CA ILE A 27 10.12 19.30 -8.65
C ILE A 27 9.27 18.48 -7.68
N THR A 28 8.28 19.11 -7.02
CA THR A 28 7.41 18.40 -6.06
C THR A 28 6.55 17.33 -6.72
N SER A 29 6.06 17.55 -7.93
CA SER A 29 5.33 16.55 -8.72
C SER A 29 6.20 15.34 -9.05
N THR A 30 7.44 15.58 -9.48
CA THR A 30 8.41 14.53 -9.80
C THR A 30 8.75 13.68 -8.57
N PHE A 31 9.05 14.32 -7.43
CA PHE A 31 9.27 13.60 -6.18
C PHE A 31 8.02 12.85 -5.71
N SER A 32 6.83 13.41 -5.88
CA SER A 32 5.57 12.74 -5.54
C SER A 32 5.36 11.47 -6.37
N ALA A 33 5.60 11.52 -7.68
CA ALA A 33 5.52 10.35 -8.55
C ALA A 33 6.55 9.28 -8.17
N PHE A 34 7.78 9.70 -7.84
CA PHE A 34 8.83 8.79 -7.40
C PHE A 34 8.47 8.09 -6.07
N LEU A 35 7.99 8.84 -5.08
CA LEU A 35 7.53 8.29 -3.80
C LEU A 35 6.33 7.36 -3.99
N ALA A 36 5.39 7.71 -4.88
CA ALA A 36 4.26 6.85 -5.21
C ALA A 36 4.71 5.51 -5.83
N ALA A 37 5.72 5.54 -6.72
CA ALA A 37 6.28 4.33 -7.30
C ALA A 37 6.94 3.42 -6.24
N ILE A 38 7.74 4.00 -5.33
CA ILE A 38 8.34 3.25 -4.22
C ILE A 38 7.24 2.65 -3.33
N ALA A 39 6.24 3.44 -2.96
CA ALA A 39 5.12 2.99 -2.14
C ALA A 39 4.38 1.82 -2.81
N ALA A 40 4.13 1.89 -4.12
CA ALA A 40 3.49 0.81 -4.88
C ALA A 40 4.33 -0.48 -4.88
N ILE A 41 5.65 -0.38 -5.05
CA ILE A 41 6.55 -1.54 -4.98
C ILE A 41 6.56 -2.13 -3.57
N SER A 42 6.70 -1.30 -2.53
CA SER A 42 6.69 -1.74 -1.14
C SER A 42 5.38 -2.45 -0.78
N LEU A 43 4.25 -1.94 -1.30
CA LEU A 43 2.96 -2.55 -1.11
C LEU A 43 2.85 -3.91 -1.80
N LEU A 44 3.39 -4.03 -3.01
CA LEU A 44 3.41 -5.29 -3.75
C LEU A 44 4.21 -6.34 -2.98
N VAL A 45 5.41 -5.99 -2.50
CA VAL A 45 6.24 -6.88 -1.69
C VAL A 45 5.55 -7.25 -0.36
N GLY A 46 4.93 -6.28 0.31
CA GLY A 46 4.14 -6.54 1.51
C GLY A 46 2.93 -7.45 1.26
N GLY A 47 2.25 -7.26 0.12
CA GLY A 47 1.14 -8.08 -0.35
C GLY A 47 1.54 -9.53 -0.60
N ILE A 48 2.70 -9.74 -1.26
CA ILE A 48 3.29 -11.08 -1.43
C ILE A 48 3.57 -11.72 -0.06
N GLY A 49 4.07 -10.93 0.90
CA GLY A 49 4.28 -11.38 2.28
C GLY A 49 2.99 -11.88 2.93
N ILE A 50 1.90 -11.12 2.83
CA ILE A 50 0.57 -11.51 3.32
C ILE A 50 0.10 -12.81 2.66
N MET A 51 0.24 -12.90 1.34
CA MET A 51 -0.13 -14.12 0.60
C MET A 51 0.67 -15.33 1.08
N ASN A 52 1.98 -15.20 1.30
CA ASN A 52 2.83 -16.28 1.77
C ASN A 52 2.46 -16.73 3.18
N ILE A 53 2.29 -15.79 4.11
CA ILE A 53 1.88 -16.11 5.49
C ILE A 53 0.53 -16.84 5.48
N MET A 54 -0.42 -16.36 4.67
CA MET A 54 -1.73 -17.01 4.53
C MET A 54 -1.61 -18.42 3.92
N LEU A 55 -0.76 -18.62 2.91
CA LEU A 55 -0.54 -19.96 2.33
C LEU A 55 0.05 -20.94 3.33
N VAL A 56 0.99 -20.48 4.17
CA VAL A 56 1.57 -21.28 5.26
C VAL A 56 0.52 -21.60 6.32
N SER A 57 -0.26 -20.60 6.77
CA SER A 57 -1.36 -20.79 7.72
C SER A 57 -2.40 -21.80 7.22
N VAL A 58 -2.73 -21.77 5.92
CA VAL A 58 -3.62 -22.77 5.30
C VAL A 58 -3.00 -24.17 5.36
N ALA A 59 -1.70 -24.30 5.06
CA ALA A 59 -1.01 -25.58 5.09
C ALA A 59 -0.94 -26.18 6.52
N GLU A 60 -0.60 -25.36 7.52
CA GLU A 60 -0.57 -25.77 8.93
C GLU A 60 -1.95 -26.20 9.45
N ARG A 61 -3.01 -25.55 8.97
CA ARG A 61 -4.39 -25.78 9.41
C ARG A 61 -5.18 -26.70 8.47
N THR A 62 -4.51 -27.42 7.57
CA THR A 62 -5.15 -28.27 6.54
C THR A 62 -6.14 -29.27 7.16
N LYS A 63 -5.73 -30.01 8.20
CA LYS A 63 -6.60 -30.97 8.91
C LYS A 63 -7.84 -30.31 9.51
N GLU A 64 -7.70 -29.14 10.14
CA GLU A 64 -8.85 -28.42 10.72
C GLU A 64 -9.87 -28.02 9.65
N ILE A 65 -9.39 -27.54 8.50
CA ILE A 65 -10.23 -27.17 7.36
C ILE A 65 -10.94 -28.40 6.79
N GLY A 66 -10.21 -29.53 6.69
CA GLY A 66 -10.75 -30.83 6.27
C GLY A 66 -11.91 -31.30 7.16
N ILE A 67 -11.74 -31.25 8.48
CA ILE A 67 -12.79 -31.60 9.46
C ILE A 67 -14.02 -30.70 9.28
N ARG A 68 -13.83 -29.38 9.15
CA ARG A 68 -14.95 -28.44 8.94
C ARG A 68 -15.71 -28.73 7.66
N LYS A 69 -15.00 -29.03 6.56
CA LYS A 69 -15.63 -29.39 5.28
C LYS A 69 -16.34 -30.74 5.34
N ALA A 70 -15.79 -31.73 6.04
CA ALA A 70 -16.43 -33.03 6.25
C ALA A 70 -17.74 -32.92 7.05
N LEU A 71 -17.82 -31.94 7.96
CA LEU A 71 -19.04 -31.58 8.70
C LEU A 71 -20.03 -30.71 7.89
N GLY A 72 -19.75 -30.46 6.60
CA GLY A 72 -20.66 -29.74 5.70
C GLY A 72 -20.41 -28.24 5.57
N ALA A 73 -19.28 -27.70 6.05
CA ALA A 73 -18.96 -26.29 5.82
C ALA A 73 -18.83 -25.98 4.32
N SER A 74 -19.60 -25.00 3.84
CA SER A 74 -19.53 -24.59 2.43
C SER A 74 -18.17 -23.93 2.10
N PRO A 75 -17.65 -24.08 0.87
CA PRO A 75 -16.42 -23.41 0.44
C PRO A 75 -16.45 -21.89 0.64
N ASN A 76 -17.63 -21.28 0.54
CA ASN A 76 -17.83 -19.85 0.77
C ASN A 76 -17.57 -19.43 2.22
N VAL A 77 -17.94 -20.27 3.20
CA VAL A 77 -17.68 -20.01 4.62
C VAL A 77 -16.18 -20.04 4.90
N ILE A 78 -15.48 -21.05 4.37
CA ILE A 78 -14.01 -21.16 4.52
C ILE A 78 -13.31 -19.98 3.86
N ARG A 79 -13.70 -19.62 2.63
CA ARG A 79 -13.14 -18.46 1.93
C ARG A 79 -13.37 -17.16 2.70
N GLY A 80 -14.59 -16.96 3.24
CA GLY A 80 -14.92 -15.79 4.05
C GLY A 80 -14.05 -15.66 5.31
N GLN A 81 -13.77 -16.78 5.98
CA GLN A 81 -12.87 -16.80 7.14
C GLN A 81 -11.47 -16.30 6.78
N PHE A 82 -10.86 -16.85 5.73
CA PHE A 82 -9.50 -16.45 5.34
C PHE A 82 -9.45 -15.00 4.82
N ILE A 83 -10.47 -14.53 4.09
CA ILE A 83 -10.54 -13.12 3.70
C ILE A 83 -10.67 -12.21 4.93
N SER A 84 -11.44 -12.61 5.94
CA SER A 84 -11.55 -11.84 7.20
C SER A 84 -10.24 -11.81 7.98
N GLU A 85 -9.45 -12.88 7.94
CA GLU A 85 -8.11 -12.96 8.54
C GLU A 85 -7.14 -11.98 7.83
N ALA A 86 -7.12 -12.01 6.49
CA ALA A 86 -6.34 -11.07 5.69
C ALA A 86 -6.75 -9.59 5.90
N LEU A 87 -8.06 -9.32 5.99
CA LEU A 87 -8.57 -7.99 6.32
C LEU A 87 -8.15 -7.54 7.72
N THR A 88 -8.22 -8.43 8.71
CA THR A 88 -7.79 -8.11 10.08
C THR A 88 -6.31 -7.76 10.12
N LEU A 89 -5.46 -8.57 9.47
CA LEU A 89 -4.02 -8.33 9.37
C LEU A 89 -3.71 -7.00 8.68
N THR A 90 -4.37 -6.70 7.56
CA THR A 90 -4.15 -5.44 6.83
C THR A 90 -4.71 -4.23 7.53
N ILE A 91 -5.86 -4.32 8.18
CA ILE A 91 -6.41 -3.21 8.98
C ILE A 91 -5.48 -2.88 10.15
N LEU A 92 -5.03 -3.90 10.90
CA LEU A 92 -4.09 -3.70 11.99
C LEU A 92 -2.76 -3.12 11.49
N GLY A 93 -2.22 -3.68 10.40
CA GLY A 93 -1.01 -3.17 9.76
C GLY A 93 -1.16 -1.72 9.26
N GLY A 94 -2.31 -1.39 8.66
CA GLY A 94 -2.61 -0.05 8.16
C GLY A 94 -2.77 0.98 9.28
N ILE A 95 -3.46 0.63 10.37
CA ILE A 95 -3.55 1.49 11.57
C ILE A 95 -2.16 1.72 12.16
N MET A 96 -1.37 0.66 12.34
CA MET A 96 0.01 0.79 12.85
C MET A 96 0.88 1.63 11.91
N GLY A 97 0.76 1.43 10.59
CA GLY A 97 1.48 2.21 9.59
C GLY A 97 1.10 3.70 9.61
N ILE A 98 -0.18 4.03 9.76
CA ILE A 98 -0.67 5.40 9.88
C ILE A 98 -0.11 6.06 11.16
N ILE A 99 -0.15 5.36 12.30
CA ILE A 99 0.36 5.87 13.57
C ILE A 99 1.87 6.11 13.48
N LEU A 100 2.63 5.14 12.97
CA LEU A 100 4.08 5.26 12.81
C LEU A 100 4.44 6.36 11.82
N GLY A 101 3.74 6.44 10.69
CA GLY A 101 3.92 7.49 9.69
C GLY A 101 3.67 8.88 10.28
N ALA A 102 2.55 9.07 10.99
CA ALA A 102 2.23 10.34 11.64
C ALA A 102 3.25 10.71 12.73
N ALA A 103 3.70 9.74 13.54
CA ALA A 103 4.70 9.96 14.58
C ALA A 103 6.07 10.36 13.98
N LEU A 104 6.51 9.69 12.92
CA LEU A 104 7.74 10.03 12.20
C LEU A 104 7.64 11.40 11.54
N SER A 105 6.52 11.69 10.87
CA SER A 105 6.28 13.01 10.29
C SER A 105 6.36 14.10 11.36
N TYR A 106 5.70 13.91 12.51
CA TYR A 106 5.74 14.85 13.62
C TYR A 106 7.16 15.09 14.15
N ALA A 107 7.93 14.03 14.36
CA ALA A 107 9.31 14.11 14.82
C ALA A 107 10.21 14.89 13.86
N VAL A 108 10.10 14.62 12.55
CA VAL A 108 10.90 15.30 11.52
C VAL A 108 10.51 16.77 11.40
N THR A 109 9.21 17.08 11.39
CA THR A 109 8.75 18.46 11.25
C THR A 109 9.11 19.32 12.46
N ASN A 110 9.14 18.73 13.66
CA ASN A 110 9.56 19.43 14.86
C ASN A 110 11.07 19.74 14.84
N LEU A 111 11.90 18.85 14.29
CA LEU A 111 13.35 19.06 14.20
C LEU A 111 13.75 20.07 13.11
N MET A 112 12.95 20.19 12.05
CA MET A 112 13.24 21.02 10.86
C MET A 112 12.45 22.35 10.84
N ASP A 113 11.62 22.63 11.85
CA ASP A 113 10.68 23.77 11.89
C ASP A 113 9.75 23.84 10.65
N TRP A 114 9.31 22.69 10.15
CA TRP A 114 8.41 22.60 8.99
C TRP A 114 6.94 22.52 9.41
N SER A 115 6.05 23.08 8.59
CA SER A 115 4.60 22.97 8.79
C SER A 115 4.10 21.58 8.42
N LEU A 116 3.56 20.85 9.40
CA LEU A 116 2.97 19.53 9.21
C LEU A 116 1.50 19.64 8.78
N HIS A 117 1.18 19.15 7.59
CA HIS A 117 -0.19 19.10 7.07
C HIS A 117 -0.66 17.65 6.92
N LEU A 118 -1.51 17.19 7.85
CA LEU A 118 -2.18 15.89 7.76
C LEU A 118 -3.60 16.06 7.21
N SER A 119 -3.86 15.50 6.03
CA SER A 119 -5.18 15.51 5.42
C SER A 119 -5.97 14.26 5.78
N TYR A 120 -7.22 14.46 6.23
CA TYR A 120 -8.16 13.36 6.48
C TYR A 120 -8.40 12.48 5.25
N ALA A 121 -8.38 13.08 4.06
CA ALA A 121 -8.55 12.34 2.80
C ALA A 121 -7.42 11.33 2.58
N SER A 122 -6.19 11.68 2.94
CA SER A 122 -5.02 10.79 2.81
C SER A 122 -5.13 9.58 3.73
N PHE A 123 -5.66 9.74 4.95
CA PHE A 123 -5.88 8.62 5.87
C PHE A 123 -6.94 7.66 5.34
N ILE A 124 -8.07 8.17 4.86
CA ILE A 124 -9.13 7.34 4.28
C ILE A 124 -8.61 6.58 3.06
N LEU A 125 -7.86 7.25 2.19
CA LEU A 125 -7.29 6.65 0.99
C LEU A 125 -6.27 5.57 1.35
N ALA A 126 -5.36 5.83 2.30
CA ALA A 126 -4.39 4.84 2.76
C ALA A 126 -5.07 3.61 3.38
N MET A 127 -6.09 3.82 4.22
CA MET A 127 -6.82 2.74 4.86
C MET A 127 -7.60 1.91 3.84
N GLY A 128 -8.29 2.57 2.89
CA GLY A 128 -9.01 1.90 1.80
C GLY A 128 -8.07 1.09 0.90
N PHE A 129 -6.90 1.63 0.59
CA PHE A 129 -5.91 0.94 -0.23
C PHE A 129 -5.31 -0.28 0.50
N SER A 130 -5.07 -0.17 1.81
CA SER A 130 -4.63 -1.29 2.64
C SER A 130 -5.66 -2.44 2.67
N MET A 131 -6.95 -2.12 2.82
CA MET A 131 -8.02 -3.12 2.75
C MET A 131 -8.09 -3.79 1.36
N PHE A 132 -7.99 -2.99 0.29
CA PHE A 132 -7.98 -3.51 -1.08
C PHE A 132 -6.86 -4.54 -1.28
N VAL A 133 -5.65 -4.23 -0.81
CA VAL A 133 -4.48 -5.12 -0.89
C VAL A 133 -4.70 -6.39 -0.09
N GLY A 134 -5.27 -6.29 1.11
CA GLY A 134 -5.59 -7.45 1.95
C GLY A 134 -6.56 -8.40 1.26
N VAL A 135 -7.62 -7.87 0.64
CA VAL A 135 -8.57 -8.68 -0.13
C VAL A 135 -7.89 -9.27 -1.37
N PHE A 136 -7.14 -8.47 -2.12
CA PHE A 136 -6.50 -8.89 -3.37
C PHE A 136 -5.50 -10.04 -3.15
N PHE A 137 -4.55 -9.87 -2.24
CA PHE A 137 -3.52 -10.88 -1.94
C PHE A 137 -4.05 -12.03 -1.07
N GLY A 138 -5.10 -11.80 -0.28
CA GLY A 138 -5.77 -12.84 0.51
C GLY A 138 -6.73 -13.72 -0.30
N TRP A 139 -7.17 -13.28 -1.47
CA TRP A 139 -8.15 -14.01 -2.30
C TRP A 139 -7.63 -15.37 -2.77
N TYR A 140 -6.40 -15.42 -3.28
CA TYR A 140 -5.79 -16.65 -3.78
C TYR A 140 -5.66 -17.74 -2.69
N PRO A 141 -5.02 -17.49 -1.52
CA PRO A 141 -4.94 -18.49 -0.46
C PRO A 141 -6.32 -18.87 0.08
N ALA A 142 -7.26 -17.93 0.22
CA ALA A 142 -8.63 -18.23 0.64
C ALA A 142 -9.35 -19.16 -0.34
N MET A 143 -9.15 -18.95 -1.65
CA MET A 143 -9.66 -19.83 -2.70
C MET A 143 -9.02 -21.23 -2.59
N LYS A 144 -7.70 -21.30 -2.40
CA LYS A 144 -6.98 -22.57 -2.22
C LYS A 144 -7.52 -23.36 -1.03
N ALA A 145 -7.69 -22.72 0.12
CA ALA A 145 -8.25 -23.34 1.33
C ALA A 145 -9.67 -23.88 1.11
N SER A 146 -10.52 -23.11 0.43
CA SER A 146 -11.92 -23.51 0.17
C SER A 146 -12.05 -24.77 -0.71
N LYS A 147 -11.04 -25.04 -1.55
CA LYS A 147 -11.02 -26.12 -2.53
C LYS A 147 -10.33 -27.41 -2.05
N LEU A 148 -9.76 -27.44 -0.84
CA LEU A 148 -9.12 -28.63 -0.26
C LEU A 148 -10.09 -29.82 -0.19
N ASP A 149 -9.71 -31.00 -0.70
CA ASP A 149 -10.52 -32.20 -0.56
C ASP A 149 -10.54 -32.65 0.92
N PRO A 150 -11.71 -32.87 1.54
CA PRO A 150 -11.79 -33.33 2.93
C PRO A 150 -11.04 -34.64 3.21
N ILE A 151 -11.04 -35.57 2.25
CA ILE A 151 -10.38 -36.88 2.38
C ILE A 151 -8.86 -36.70 2.36
N GLU A 152 -8.35 -35.92 1.40
CA GLU A 152 -6.92 -35.60 1.34
C GLU A 152 -6.46 -34.81 2.56
N ALA A 153 -7.27 -33.85 3.02
CA ALA A 153 -6.94 -33.01 4.17
C ALA A 153 -6.87 -33.79 5.50
N LEU A 154 -7.65 -34.87 5.66
CA LEU A 154 -7.62 -35.73 6.84
C LEU A 154 -6.43 -36.71 6.83
N ASN A 155 -6.00 -37.12 5.65
CA ASN A 155 -4.83 -37.98 5.44
C ASN A 155 -3.52 -37.20 5.38
N TYR A 156 -3.57 -35.87 5.49
CA TYR A 156 -2.40 -35.01 5.51
C TYR A 156 -1.61 -35.23 6.81
N GLU A 157 -0.36 -35.70 6.74
CA GLU A 157 0.54 -35.81 7.91
C GLU A 157 1.01 -34.42 8.36
#